data_AF-A0A7K2BTB7-F1
#
_entry.id   AF-A0A7K2BTB7-F1
#
_cell.length_a   1.000
_cell.length_b   1.000
_cell.length_c   1.000
_cell.angle_alpha   90.00
_cell.angle_beta   90.00
_cell.angle_gamma   90.00
#
_symmetry.space_group_name_H-M   'P 1'
#
loop_
_entity.id
_entity.type
_entity.pdbx_description
1 polymer ?
#
loop_
_entity_poly.entity_id
_entity_poly.type
_entity_poly.pdbx_seq_one_letter_code
_entity_poly.pdbx_strand_id
1 'polypeptide(L)'
;MPRAPEEVLEEAEKLADWFEQHGPSPENQQPVSQFFIGCIVDAVRLGDARDIAAAVLAARNAKVSWFQIGDALNVSARDAEHRFGAVVELAQAARKKVRSATSELPPLGR
;
A
#
# COMPACT_ATOMS: atom_id res chain seq x y z
N MET A 1 35.26 -7.39 4.32
CA MET A 1 35.63 -7.52 2.89
C MET A 1 34.38 -7.36 2.06
N PRO A 2 34.37 -6.58 0.96
CA PRO A 2 33.26 -6.60 0.01
C PRO A 2 33.14 -8.01 -0.60
N ARG A 3 31.92 -8.48 -0.84
CA ARG A 3 31.66 -9.79 -1.49
C ARG A 3 32.29 -9.83 -2.88
N ALA A 4 32.75 -11.00 -3.31
CA ALA A 4 33.25 -11.18 -4.67
C ALA A 4 32.11 -11.02 -5.68
N PRO A 5 32.34 -10.45 -6.87
CA PRO A 5 31.28 -10.25 -7.87
C PRO A 5 30.62 -11.57 -8.30
N GLU A 6 31.37 -12.67 -8.33
CA GLU A 6 30.86 -14.02 -8.62
C GLU A 6 29.85 -14.49 -7.56
N GLU A 7 30.11 -14.21 -6.28
CA GLU A 7 29.19 -14.55 -5.17
C GLU A 7 27.88 -13.74 -5.26
N VAL A 8 27.95 -12.49 -5.72
CA VAL A 8 26.74 -11.66 -5.91
C VAL A 8 25.89 -12.19 -7.06
N LEU A 9 26.53 -12.66 -8.14
CA LEU A 9 25.84 -13.24 -9.29
C LEU A 9 25.16 -14.56 -8.92
N GLU A 10 25.85 -15.44 -8.20
CA GLU A 10 25.29 -16.72 -7.76
C GLU A 10 24.10 -16.52 -6.82
N GLU A 11 24.16 -15.51 -5.93
CA GLU A 11 23.03 -15.16 -5.06
C GLU A 11 21.85 -14.56 -5.85
N ALA A 12 22.13 -13.78 -6.89
CA ALA A 12 21.10 -13.21 -7.75
C ALA A 12 20.33 -14.29 -8.54
N GLU A 13 21.03 -15.33 -9.02
CA GLU A 13 20.40 -16.48 -9.67
C GLU A 13 19.52 -17.27 -8.70
N LYS A 14 20.00 -17.51 -7.47
CA LYS A 14 19.19 -18.17 -6.42
C LYS A 14 17.92 -17.38 -6.09
N LEU A 15 18.00 -16.04 -6.07
CA LEU A 15 16.85 -15.17 -5.87
C LEU A 15 15.87 -15.26 -7.05
N ALA A 16 16.36 -15.27 -8.29
CA ALA A 16 15.53 -15.40 -9.48
C ALA A 16 14.74 -16.72 -9.45
N ASP A 17 15.41 -17.83 -9.17
CA ASP A 17 14.78 -19.15 -9.02
C ASP A 17 13.71 -19.14 -7.93
N TRP A 18 13.98 -18.48 -6.80
CA TRP A 18 13.01 -18.36 -5.72
C TRP A 18 11.77 -17.57 -6.14
N PHE A 19 11.94 -16.41 -6.81
CA PHE A 19 10.82 -15.60 -7.29
C PHE A 19 9.97 -16.35 -8.32
N GLU A 20 10.60 -17.12 -9.21
CA GLU A 20 9.89 -17.92 -10.23
C GLU A 20 9.10 -19.07 -9.61
N GLN A 21 9.62 -19.69 -8.55
CA GLN A 21 8.99 -20.82 -7.88
C GLN A 21 8.00 -20.40 -6.78
N HIS A 22 7.99 -19.12 -6.38
CA HIS A 22 7.15 -18.64 -5.29
C HIS A 22 5.68 -18.50 -5.73
N GLY A 23 4.84 -19.42 -5.26
CA GLY A 23 3.39 -19.35 -5.39
C GLY A 23 2.69 -18.76 -4.14
N PRO A 24 1.44 -18.26 -4.27
CA PRO A 24 0.68 -17.79 -3.12
C PRO A 24 0.33 -18.97 -2.18
N SER A 25 1.08 -19.11 -1.08
CA SER A 25 0.78 -20.08 -0.02
C SER A 25 -0.21 -19.50 1.00
N PRO A 26 -1.18 -20.28 1.53
CA PRO A 26 -2.08 -19.84 2.59
C PRO A 26 -1.37 -19.30 3.83
N GLU A 27 -0.19 -19.83 4.14
CA GLU A 27 0.62 -19.40 5.28
C GLU A 27 1.23 -18.00 5.10
N ASN A 28 1.33 -17.53 3.85
CA ASN A 28 1.80 -16.20 3.50
C ASN A 28 0.63 -15.20 3.28
N GLN A 29 -0.61 -15.64 3.48
CA GLN A 29 -1.77 -14.76 3.36
C GLN A 29 -1.97 -13.99 4.65
N GLN A 30 -2.12 -12.67 4.51
CA GLN A 30 -2.42 -11.79 5.63
C GLN A 30 -3.76 -11.09 5.38
N PRO A 31 -4.57 -10.84 6.44
CA PRO A 31 -5.72 -9.96 6.32
C PRO A 31 -5.34 -8.62 5.69
N VAL A 32 -6.12 -8.19 4.70
CA VAL A 32 -5.87 -6.96 3.93
C VAL A 32 -5.71 -5.75 4.86
N SER A 33 -6.51 -5.66 5.91
CA SER A 33 -6.42 -4.60 6.91
C SER A 33 -5.06 -4.56 7.61
N GLN A 34 -4.53 -5.72 8.00
CA GLN A 34 -3.24 -5.83 8.68
C GLN A 34 -2.09 -5.46 7.73
N PHE A 35 -2.21 -5.78 6.43
CA PHE A 35 -1.22 -5.38 5.43
C PHE A 35 -1.12 -3.85 5.34
N PHE A 36 -2.24 -3.16 5.20
CA PHE A 36 -2.24 -1.71 5.10
C PHE A 36 -1.83 -1.00 6.39
N ILE A 37 -2.08 -1.61 7.55
CA ILE A 37 -1.53 -1.12 8.83
C ILE A 37 0.01 -1.19 8.80
N GLY A 38 0.58 -2.30 8.32
CA GLY A 38 2.03 -2.44 8.14
C GLY A 38 2.61 -1.33 7.25
N CYS A 39 1.97 -1.07 6.11
CA CYS A 39 2.39 0.02 5.21
C CYS A 39 2.38 1.40 5.89
N ILE A 40 1.42 1.68 6.78
CA ILE A 40 1.40 2.94 7.54
C ILE A 40 2.58 3.00 8.51
N VAL A 41 2.86 1.91 9.23
CA VAL A 41 3.99 1.83 10.17
C VAL A 41 5.32 2.04 9.43
N ASP A 42 5.50 1.40 8.28
CA ASP A 42 6.71 1.53 7.47
C ASP A 42 6.88 2.96 6.93
N ALA A 43 5.79 3.57 6.44
CA ALA A 43 5.82 4.97 5.99
C ALA A 43 6.17 5.94 7.14
N VAL A 44 5.66 5.71 8.35
CA VAL A 44 6.02 6.50 9.53
C VAL A 44 7.50 6.35 9.89
N ARG A 45 8.05 5.13 9.78
CA ARG A 45 9.49 4.88 10.04
C ARG A 45 10.39 5.62 9.05
N LEU A 46 10.00 5.67 7.78
CA LEU A 46 10.73 6.40 6.75
C LEU A 46 10.59 7.93 6.90
N GLY A 47 9.49 8.39 7.49
CA GLY A 47 9.29 9.79 7.88
C GLY A 47 8.85 10.72 6.74
N ASP A 48 8.54 10.20 5.55
CA ASP A 48 7.99 11.02 4.45
C ASP A 48 6.49 11.22 4.63
N ALA A 49 6.07 12.48 4.78
CA ALA A 49 4.67 12.86 4.95
C ALA A 49 3.77 12.45 3.77
N ARG A 50 4.31 12.39 2.54
CA ARG A 50 3.57 11.96 1.35
C ARG A 50 3.30 10.47 1.40
N ASP A 51 4.28 9.68 1.80
CA ASP A 51 4.14 8.24 1.91
C ASP A 51 3.15 7.86 3.01
N ILE A 52 3.16 8.59 4.13
CA ILE A 52 2.17 8.41 5.21
C ILE A 52 0.76 8.70 4.68
N ALA A 53 0.56 9.81 3.96
CA ALA A 53 -0.74 10.15 3.39
C ALA A 53 -1.21 9.11 2.35
N ALA A 54 -0.30 8.60 1.52
CA ALA A 54 -0.59 7.56 0.54
C ALA A 54 -0.97 6.23 1.21
N ALA A 55 -0.25 5.82 2.26
CA ALA A 55 -0.54 4.62 3.04
C ALA A 55 -1.91 4.72 3.75
N VAL A 56 -2.23 5.88 4.34
CA VAL A 56 -3.54 6.14 4.95
C VAL A 56 -4.67 6.08 3.92
N LEU A 57 -4.48 6.67 2.74
CA LEU A 57 -5.44 6.59 1.64
C LEU A 57 -5.67 5.13 1.19
N ALA A 58 -4.60 4.36 1.05
CA ALA A 58 -4.68 2.95 0.68
C ALA A 58 -5.43 2.13 1.74
N ALA A 59 -5.14 2.34 3.03
CA ALA A 59 -5.85 1.72 4.14
C ALA A 59 -7.34 2.07 4.15
N ARG A 60 -7.70 3.34 3.92
CA ARG A 60 -9.10 3.78 3.85
C ARG A 60 -9.84 3.16 2.67
N ASN A 61 -9.19 3.01 1.52
CA ASN A 61 -9.77 2.30 0.37
C ASN A 61 -10.02 0.82 0.67
N ALA A 62 -9.18 0.21 1.52
CA ALA A 62 -9.36 -1.14 2.05
C ALA A 62 -10.34 -1.22 3.23
N LYS A 63 -11.07 -0.13 3.53
CA LYS A 63 -12.05 -0.01 4.61
C LYS A 63 -11.47 -0.19 6.02
N VAL A 64 -10.17 0.02 6.20
CA VAL A 64 -9.56 0.07 7.54
C VAL A 64 -10.14 1.25 8.31
N SER A 65 -10.53 1.03 9.57
CA SER A 65 -11.16 2.06 10.40
C SER A 65 -10.18 3.15 10.82
N TRP A 66 -10.67 4.37 11.09
CA TRP A 66 -9.85 5.45 11.64
C TRP A 66 -9.25 5.12 13.01
N PHE A 67 -9.89 4.23 13.78
CA PHE A 67 -9.34 3.72 15.03
C PHE A 67 -8.04 2.95 14.81
N GLN A 68 -8.06 1.98 13.89
CA GLN A 68 -6.87 1.18 13.55
C GLN A 68 -5.76 2.02 12.91
N ILE A 69 -6.14 3.02 12.11
CA ILE A 69 -5.17 3.97 11.52
C ILE A 69 -4.55 4.85 12.60
N GLY A 70 -5.35 5.37 13.54
CA GLY A 70 -4.87 6.18 14.66
C GLY A 70 -3.88 5.40 15.54
N ASP A 71 -4.22 4.16 15.87
CA ASP A 71 -3.35 3.26 16.63
C ASP A 71 -1.98 3.06 15.94
N ALA A 72 -1.98 2.79 14.63
CA ALA A 72 -0.76 2.64 13.83
C ALA A 72 0.09 3.92 13.77
N LEU A 73 -0.55 5.09 13.80
CA LEU A 73 0.09 6.41 13.80
C LEU A 73 0.44 6.91 15.21
N ASN A 74 0.10 6.16 16.25
CA ASN A 74 0.20 6.54 17.66
C ASN A 74 -0.49 7.90 17.97
N VAL A 75 -1.68 8.11 17.38
CA VAL A 75 -2.54 9.28 17.61
C VAL A 75 -3.99 8.86 17.82
N SER A 76 -4.84 9.77 18.28
CA SER A 76 -6.26 9.45 18.39
C SER A 76 -6.89 9.24 16.99
N ALA A 77 -7.93 8.42 16.93
CA ALA A 77 -8.71 8.21 15.70
C ALA A 77 -9.23 9.54 15.11
N ARG A 78 -9.64 10.45 15.99
CA ARG A 78 -10.16 11.78 15.63
C ARG A 78 -9.06 12.67 15.06
N ASP A 79 -7.85 12.60 15.60
CA ASP A 79 -6.71 13.36 15.08
C ASP A 79 -6.27 12.83 13.71
N ALA A 80 -6.26 11.50 13.53
CA ALA A 80 -5.99 10.88 12.24
C ALA A 80 -7.03 11.30 11.18
N GLU A 81 -8.31 11.24 11.53
CA GLU A 81 -9.40 11.68 10.66
C GLU A 81 -9.31 13.17 10.33
N HIS A 82 -9.03 14.02 11.33
CA HIS A 82 -8.88 15.46 11.10
C HIS A 82 -7.71 15.77 10.16
N ARG A 83 -6.58 15.06 10.30
CA ARG A 83 -5.37 15.27 9.49
C ARG A 83 -5.51 14.78 8.05
N PHE A 84 -6.10 13.61 7.86
CA PHE A 84 -6.08 12.92 6.57
C PHE A 84 -7.45 12.82 5.90
N GLY A 85 -8.54 13.06 6.61
CA GLY A 85 -9.91 12.88 6.12
C GLY A 85 -10.20 13.70 4.86
N ALA A 86 -9.84 14.99 4.85
CA ALA A 86 -10.03 15.84 3.67
C ALA A 86 -9.26 15.32 2.43
N VAL A 87 -8.02 14.85 2.62
CA VAL A 87 -7.19 14.29 1.54
C VAL A 87 -7.82 13.00 1.00
N VAL A 88 -8.32 12.14 1.89
CA VAL A 88 -8.97 10.88 1.52
C VAL A 88 -10.25 11.12 0.73
N GLU A 89 -11.11 12.03 1.18
CA GLU A 89 -12.37 12.35 0.49
C GLU A 89 -12.12 12.92 -0.91
N LEU A 90 -11.16 13.86 -1.05
CA LEU A 90 -10.79 14.42 -2.34
C LEU A 90 -10.28 13.35 -3.31
N ALA A 91 -9.40 12.45 -2.84
CA ALA A 91 -8.85 11.37 -3.65
C ALA A 91 -9.93 10.36 -4.08
N GLN A 92 -10.86 10.02 -3.19
CA GLN A 92 -11.98 9.13 -3.50
C GLN A 92 -12.96 9.75 -4.50
N ALA A 93 -13.27 11.04 -4.35
CA ALA A 93 -14.10 11.78 -5.29
C ALA A 93 -13.46 11.84 -6.68
N ALA A 94 -12.14 12.10 -6.76
CA ALA A 94 -11.40 12.08 -8.02
C ALA A 94 -11.45 10.69 -8.68
N ARG A 95 -11.21 9.62 -7.92
CA ARG A 95 -11.29 8.24 -8.43
C ARG A 95 -12.69 7.89 -8.95
N LYS A 96 -13.75 8.34 -8.27
CA LYS A 96 -15.14 8.12 -8.70
C LYS A 96 -15.41 8.78 -10.06
N LYS A 97 -14.93 10.02 -10.27
CA LYS A 97 -15.05 10.75 -11.54
C LYS A 97 -14.31 10.05 -12.68
N VAL A 98 -13.10 9.55 -12.43
CA VAL A 98 -12.34 8.79 -13.44
C VAL A 98 -13.10 7.53 -13.83
N ARG A 99 -13.62 6.77 -12.85
CA ARG A 99 -14.37 5.54 -13.11
C ARG A 99 -15.65 5.79 -13.92
N SER A 100 -16.37 6.88 -13.65
CA SER A 100 -17.54 7.23 -14.47
C SER A 100 -17.16 7.62 -15.89
N ALA A 101 -16.07 8.38 -16.07
CA ALA A 101 -15.59 8.75 -17.42
C ALA A 101 -15.12 7.53 -18.23
N THR A 102 -14.46 6.54 -17.59
CA THR A 102 -14.08 5.29 -18.26
C THR A 102 -15.29 4.44 -18.65
N SER A 103 -16.40 4.52 -17.90
CA SER A 103 -17.65 3.83 -18.24
C SER A 103 -18.38 4.45 -19.43
N GLU A 104 -18.08 5.70 -19.78
CA GLU A 104 -18.71 6.45 -20.89
C GLU A 104 -17.88 6.36 -22.18
N LEU A 105 -16.69 5.75 -22.15
CA LEU A 105 -15.91 5.52 -23.36
C LEU A 105 -16.58 4.40 -24.19
N PRO A 106 -16.92 4.63 -25.47
CA PRO A 106 -17.44 3.57 -26.33
C PRO A 106 -16.41 2.42 -26.42
N PRO A 107 -16.85 1.15 -26.48
CA PRO A 107 -15.94 0.03 -26.61
C PRO A 107 -15.08 0.25 -27.86
N LEU A 108 -13.76 0.14 -27.70
CA LEU A 108 -12.83 0.15 -28.83
C LEU A 108 -13.29 -0.98 -29.77
N GLY A 109 -13.85 -0.57 -30.92
CA GLY A 109 -14.34 -1.47 -31.96
C GLY A 109 -13.22 -2.43 -32.37
N ARG A 110 -13.57 -3.71 -32.51
CA ARG A 110 -12.70 -4.76 -33.04
C ARG A 110 -12.21 -4.45 -34.44
#